data_AF-A0A5N9GVL5-F1
#
_entry.id   AF-A0A5N9GVL5-F1
#
_cell.length_a   1.000
_cell.length_b   1.000
_cell.length_c   1.000
_cell.angle_alpha   90.00
_cell.angle_beta   90.00
_cell.angle_gamma   90.00
#
_symmetry.space_group_name_H-M   'P 1'
#
loop_
_entity.id
_entity.type
_entity.pdbx_description
1 polymer ?
#
loop_
_entity_poly.entity_id
_entity_poly.type
_entity_poly.pdbx_seq_one_letter_code
_entity_poly.pdbx_strand_id
1 'polypeptide(L)' 'MMTKKLLPTTVVGSYPQPDWLVKRESIAGRTVPRIRQTGFWNVADDLLSEAQDDATVLAIRAID' A
#
# COMPACT_ATOMS: atom_id res chain seq x y z
N MET A 1 -20.22 22.01 9.53
CA MET A 1 -19.80 22.34 8.16
C MET A 1 -18.29 22.16 8.10
N MET A 2 -17.79 21.18 7.34
CA MET A 2 -16.34 20.97 7.19
C MET A 2 -15.74 22.22 6.52
N THR A 3 -14.81 22.88 7.20
CA THR A 3 -14.08 24.02 6.65
C THR A 3 -13.27 23.55 5.46
N LYS A 4 -13.59 24.07 4.27
CA LYS A 4 -12.82 23.81 3.05
C LYS A 4 -11.39 24.35 3.24
N LYS A 5 -10.37 23.49 3.19
CA LYS A 5 -8.96 23.88 3.31
C LYS A 5 -8.64 24.97 2.26
N LEU A 6 -8.04 26.08 2.70
CA LEU A 6 -7.72 27.26 1.85
C LEU A 6 -6.69 26.91 0.77
N LEU A 7 -5.72 26.07 1.10
CA LEU A 7 -4.70 25.53 0.21
C LEU A 7 -4.75 23.99 0.30
N PRO A 8 -5.57 23.31 -0.51
CA PRO A 8 -5.63 21.86 -0.49
C PRO A 8 -4.31 21.28 -1.03
N THR A 9 -3.74 20.35 -0.29
CA THR A 9 -2.58 19.57 -0.69
C THR A 9 -2.98 18.12 -0.95
N THR A 10 -2.23 17.43 -1.81
CA THR A 10 -2.40 16.00 -2.06
C THR A 10 -1.05 15.34 -2.18
N VAL A 11 -1.03 14.02 -2.02
CA VAL A 11 0.11 13.18 -2.41
C VAL A 11 -0.07 12.69 -3.86
N VAL A 12 1.04 12.31 -4.50
CA VAL A 12 1.04 11.72 -5.83
C VAL A 12 1.67 10.34 -5.75
N GLY A 13 1.02 9.34 -6.33
CA GLY A 13 1.56 7.98 -6.45
C GLY A 13 1.29 7.11 -5.22
N SER A 14 2.26 6.26 -4.88
CA SER A 14 2.12 5.24 -3.83
C SER A 14 2.27 5.83 -2.43
N TYR A 15 1.50 5.29 -1.49
CA TYR A 15 1.71 5.48 -0.06
C TYR A 15 2.54 4.31 0.51
N PRO A 16 3.36 4.51 1.56
CA PRO A 16 4.11 3.44 2.19
C PRO A 16 3.22 2.25 2.54
N GLN A 17 3.54 1.09 1.97
CA GLN A 17 2.85 -0.16 2.28
C GLN A 17 3.33 -0.66 3.66
N PRO A 18 2.42 -1.18 4.50
CA PRO A 18 2.78 -1.68 5.81
C PRO A 18 3.57 -3.00 5.72
N ASP A 19 4.49 -3.22 6.66
CA ASP A 19 5.38 -4.38 6.65
C ASP A 19 4.63 -5.72 6.83
N TRP A 20 3.43 -5.68 7.44
CA TRP A 20 2.56 -6.85 7.55
C TRP A 20 1.94 -7.28 6.21
N LEU A 21 1.86 -6.38 5.22
CA LEU A 21 1.29 -6.69 3.90
C LEU A 21 2.38 -7.16 2.92
N VAL A 22 3.53 -6.50 2.91
CA VAL A 22 4.58 -6.70 1.90
C VAL A 22 5.91 -7.11 2.53
N LYS A 23 6.59 -8.10 1.94
CA LYS A 23 7.98 -8.44 2.29
C LYS A 23 8.93 -7.38 1.76
N ARG A 24 9.31 -6.42 2.60
CA ARG A 24 10.13 -5.26 2.20
C ARG A 24 11.49 -5.67 1.66
N GLU A 25 12.08 -6.73 2.20
CA GLU A 25 13.33 -7.33 1.75
C GLU A 25 13.22 -7.88 0.33
N SER A 26 12.03 -8.26 -0.11
CA SER A 26 11.79 -8.73 -1.48
C SER A 26 11.79 -7.60 -2.52
N ILE A 27 11.71 -6.35 -2.07
CA ILE A 27 11.75 -5.15 -2.94
C ILE A 27 13.20 -4.73 -3.20
N ALA A 28 14.08 -4.88 -2.22
CA ALA A 28 15.47 -4.47 -2.33
C ALA A 28 16.27 -5.41 -3.26
N GLY A 29 16.87 -4.85 -4.32
CA GLY A 29 17.84 -5.57 -5.15
C GLY A 29 17.27 -6.54 -6.19
N ARG A 30 15.96 -6.56 -6.44
CA ARG A 30 15.35 -7.36 -7.51
C ARG A 30 15.17 -6.57 -8.80
N THR A 31 15.50 -7.19 -9.93
CA THR A 31 15.06 -6.74 -11.25
C THR A 31 13.53 -6.84 -11.35
N VAL A 32 12.91 -5.87 -12.03
CA VAL A 32 11.45 -5.83 -12.21
C VAL A 32 10.99 -7.16 -12.83
N PRO A 33 10.13 -7.93 -12.14
CA PRO A 33 9.64 -9.21 -12.66
C PRO A 33 8.93 -9.00 -13.99
N ARG A 34 9.28 -9.78 -15.01
CA ARG A 34 8.56 -9.81 -16.30
C ARG A 34 7.40 -10.83 -16.31
N ILE A 35 7.27 -11.57 -15.22
CA ILE A 35 6.22 -12.54 -14.94
C ILE A 35 5.67 -12.27 -13.55
N ARG A 36 4.47 -12.77 -13.24
CA ARG A 36 3.85 -12.59 -11.93
C ARG A 36 4.76 -13.13 -10.82
N GLN A 37 5.18 -12.26 -9.91
CA GLN A 37 6.00 -12.65 -8.76
C GLN A 37 5.13 -13.37 -7.73
N THR A 38 5.57 -14.55 -7.31
CA THR A 38 4.98 -15.29 -6.19
C THR A 38 5.72 -14.98 -4.88
N GLY A 39 5.02 -15.12 -3.75
CA GLY A 39 5.61 -14.96 -2.42
C GLY A 39 6.00 -13.54 -2.03
N PHE A 40 5.53 -12.50 -2.75
CA PHE A 40 5.73 -11.09 -2.42
C PHE A 40 4.93 -10.64 -1.18
N TRP A 41 3.70 -11.12 -1.08
CA TRP A 41 2.78 -10.79 0.00
C TRP A 41 3.11 -11.59 1.27
N ASN A 42 2.90 -10.95 2.43
CA ASN A 42 3.02 -11.56 3.76
C ASN A 42 1.72 -12.22 4.25
N VAL A 43 0.67 -12.16 3.43
CA VAL A 43 -0.67 -12.67 3.73
C VAL A 43 -0.98 -13.87 2.83
N ALA A 44 -1.82 -14.79 3.31
CA ALA A 44 -2.31 -15.90 2.52
C ALA A 44 -3.16 -15.41 1.33
N ASP A 45 -3.13 -16.15 0.21
CA ASP A 45 -3.73 -15.71 -1.05
C ASP A 45 -5.26 -15.51 -0.95
N ASP A 46 -5.94 -16.27 -0.09
CA ASP A 46 -7.37 -16.17 0.18
C ASP A 46 -7.77 -14.91 0.96
N LEU A 47 -6.84 -14.35 1.74
CA LEU A 47 -7.03 -13.14 2.54
C LEU A 47 -6.41 -11.89 1.88
N LEU A 48 -5.72 -12.05 0.74
CA LEU A 48 -4.92 -10.97 0.15
C LEU A 48 -5.76 -9.74 -0.24
N SER A 49 -6.96 -9.95 -0.79
CA SER A 49 -7.82 -8.84 -1.21
C SER A 49 -8.24 -7.99 -0.01
N GLU A 50 -8.73 -8.63 1.06
CA GLU A 50 -9.15 -7.96 2.30
C GLU A 50 -7.97 -7.23 2.95
N ALA A 51 -6.79 -7.86 2.99
CA ALA A 51 -5.57 -7.25 3.48
C ALA A 51 -5.13 -6.01 2.69
N GLN A 52 -5.35 -5.97 1.37
CA GLN A 52 -5.08 -4.78 0.55
C GLN A 52 -6.10 -3.66 0.80
N ASP A 53 -7.36 -4.02 1.01
CA ASP A 53 -8.42 -3.06 1.37
C ASP A 53 -8.11 -2.42 2.74
N ASP A 54 -7.71 -3.23 3.73
CA ASP A 54 -7.30 -2.75 5.04
C ASP A 54 -6.11 -1.78 4.98
N ALA A 55 -5.08 -2.10 4.19
CA ALA A 55 -3.95 -1.21 3.99
C ALA A 55 -4.36 0.10 3.30
N THR A 56 -5.35 0.06 2.40
CA THR A 56 -5.90 1.25 1.73
C THR A 56 -6.61 2.16 2.73
N VAL A 57 -7.41 1.60 3.64
CA VAL A 57 -8.05 2.36 4.72
C VAL A 57 -7.03 3.03 5.62
N LEU A 58 -5.93 2.35 5.96
CA LEU A 58 -4.83 2.95 6.73
C LEU A 58 -4.19 4.13 5.98
N ALA A 59 -3.96 4.00 4.67
CA ALA A 59 -3.39 5.07 3.86
C ALA A 59 -4.30 6.31 3.82
N ILE A 60 -5.62 6.13 3.63
CA ILE A 60 -6.60 7.23 3.65
C ILE A 60 -6.56 7.95 5.00
N ARG A 61 -6.61 7.20 6.10
CA ARG A 61 -6.57 7.77 7.46
C ARG A 61 -5.28 8.51 7.79
N ALA A 62 -4.18 8.19 7.10
CA ALA A 62 -2.89 8.83 7.30
C ALA A 62 -2.70 10.09 6.41
N ILE A 63 -3.53 10.26 5.38
CA ILE A 63 -3.50 11.42 4.46
C ILE A 63 -4.47 12.52 4.92
N ASP A 64 -5.57 12.15 5.58
CA ASP A 64 -6.57 13.09 6.13
C ASP A 64 -5.99 14.03 7.19
#